data_AF-A0A3C0Y655-F1
#
_entry.id   AF-A0A3C0Y655-F1
#
_cell.length_a   1.000
_cell.length_b   1.000
_cell.length_c   1.000
_cell.angle_alpha   90.00
_cell.angle_beta   90.00
_cell.angle_gamma   90.00
#
_symmetry.space_group_name_H-M   'P 1'
#
loop_
_entity.id
_entity.type
_entity.pdbx_description
1 polymer ?
#
loop_
_entity_poly.entity_id
_entity_poly.type
_entity_poly.pdbx_seq_one_letter_code
_entity_poly.pdbx_strand_id
1 'polypeptide(L)'
;MKFGFFRGLLALAGAIVITASPAQAQQQYINVLTGGTSGVYYPLGVALSQIYGKAIPAAKATVQATKASAENLNLLQAGRGEIGFTLGDALSDAWKGDEEA
;
A
#
# COMPACT_ATOMS: atom_id res chain seq x y z
N MET A 1 15.41 -51.63 46.73
CA MET A 1 15.29 -52.14 45.33
C MET A 1 13.83 -52.56 45.13
N LYS A 2 13.01 -52.07 44.21
CA LYS A 2 13.13 -51.20 43.02
C LYS A 2 11.83 -50.39 42.91
N PHE A 3 11.95 -49.07 42.72
CA PHE A 3 10.91 -48.22 42.15
C PHE A 3 10.84 -48.49 40.64
N GLY A 4 9.66 -48.56 40.02
CA GLY A 4 9.59 -48.68 38.57
C GLY A 4 8.20 -48.60 37.93
N PHE A 5 7.97 -47.46 37.27
CA PHE A 5 7.42 -47.38 35.91
C PHE A 5 5.99 -47.85 35.62
N PHE A 6 4.96 -47.22 36.21
CA PHE A 6 3.58 -47.33 35.69
C PHE A 6 2.83 -46.00 35.63
N ARG A 7 3.52 -44.93 35.20
CA ARG A 7 2.91 -43.62 34.94
C ARG A 7 3.39 -43.09 33.60
N GLY A 8 2.73 -43.46 32.52
CA GLY A 8 3.09 -42.93 31.22
C GLY A 8 2.38 -43.61 30.09
N LEU A 9 1.07 -43.40 29.96
CA LEU A 9 0.38 -43.51 28.66
C LEU A 9 -0.99 -42.83 28.74
N LEU A 10 -1.01 -41.52 28.97
CA LEU A 10 -2.26 -40.73 28.93
C LEU A 10 -2.03 -39.34 28.32
N ALA A 11 -1.15 -39.25 27.33
CA ALA A 11 -0.82 -37.98 26.69
C ALA A 11 -0.43 -38.18 25.21
N LEU A 12 -1.35 -38.68 24.38
CA LEU A 12 -1.21 -38.53 22.93
C LEU A 12 -2.56 -38.58 22.19
N ALA A 13 -3.50 -37.75 22.60
CA ALA A 13 -4.60 -37.31 21.73
C ALA A 13 -4.38 -35.82 21.44
N GLY A 14 -3.29 -35.53 20.71
CA GLY A 14 -3.02 -34.19 20.19
C GLY A 14 -4.04 -33.87 19.11
N ALA A 15 -5.16 -33.26 19.49
CA ALA A 15 -6.07 -32.64 18.55
C ALA A 15 -5.34 -31.49 17.87
N ILE A 16 -4.96 -31.68 16.61
CA ILE A 16 -4.51 -30.60 15.74
C ILE A 16 -5.75 -29.74 15.45
N VAL A 17 -5.99 -28.75 16.31
CA VAL A 17 -6.96 -27.70 16.03
C VAL A 17 -6.30 -26.77 15.03
N ILE A 18 -6.61 -26.96 13.74
CA ILE A 18 -6.33 -25.97 12.71
C ILE A 18 -7.26 -24.79 13.00
N THR A 19 -6.81 -23.86 13.83
CA THR A 19 -7.47 -22.56 13.97
C THR A 19 -7.27 -21.82 12.66
N ALA A 20 -8.28 -21.82 11.79
CA ALA A 20 -8.32 -20.93 10.63
C ALA A 20 -8.37 -19.50 11.17
N SER A 21 -7.20 -18.85 11.25
CA SER A 21 -7.14 -17.42 11.56
C SER A 21 -7.94 -16.67 10.50
N PRO A 22 -8.83 -15.73 10.87
CA PRO A 22 -9.52 -14.92 9.88
C PRO A 22 -8.47 -14.17 9.08
N ALA A 23 -8.49 -14.33 7.76
CA ALA A 23 -7.66 -13.54 6.87
C ALA A 23 -8.04 -12.07 7.07
N GLN A 24 -7.20 -11.30 7.75
CA GLN A 24 -7.35 -9.86 7.84
C GLN A 24 -7.19 -9.31 6.42
N ALA A 25 -8.26 -8.74 5.88
CA ALA A 25 -8.19 -8.04 4.60
C ALA A 25 -7.13 -6.95 4.71
N GLN A 26 -6.08 -7.04 3.89
CA GLN A 26 -5.01 -6.04 3.87
C GLN A 26 -5.61 -4.69 3.49
N GLN A 27 -5.42 -3.69 4.36
CA GLN A 27 -5.90 -2.34 4.09
C GLN A 27 -5.23 -1.83 2.81
N GLN A 28 -6.04 -1.45 1.82
CA GLN A 28 -5.54 -0.89 0.58
C GLN A 28 -5.27 0.61 0.78
N TYR A 29 -4.23 1.13 0.14
CA TYR A 29 -3.90 2.55 0.18
C TYR A 29 -3.92 3.10 -1.24
N ILE A 30 -4.40 4.34 -1.38
CA ILE A 30 -4.35 5.09 -2.65
C ILE A 30 -3.84 6.49 -2.33
N ASN A 31 -2.54 6.65 -2.41
CA ASN A 31 -1.86 7.93 -2.27
C ASN A 31 -1.76 8.62 -3.63
N VAL A 32 -2.42 9.77 -3.75
CA VAL A 32 -2.40 10.60 -4.96
C VAL A 32 -1.27 11.63 -4.83
N LEU A 33 -0.24 11.48 -5.65
CA LEU A 33 0.91 12.38 -5.72
C LEU A 33 0.58 13.59 -6.62
N THR A 34 0.77 14.79 -6.09
CA THR A 34 0.23 16.02 -6.71
C THR A 34 1.31 17.03 -7.05
N GLY A 35 1.29 18.20 -6.44
CA GLY A 35 2.26 19.28 -6.56
C GLY A 35 2.14 20.14 -5.30
N GLY A 36 2.67 21.36 -5.33
CA GLY A 36 2.48 22.30 -4.23
C GLY A 36 0.98 22.53 -3.93
N THR A 37 0.65 22.80 -2.66
CA THR A 37 -0.74 22.99 -2.21
C THR A 37 -1.45 24.19 -2.86
N SER A 38 -0.69 25.16 -3.38
CA SER A 38 -1.17 26.30 -4.16
C SER A 38 -1.33 26.02 -5.66
N GLY A 39 -0.87 24.87 -6.15
CA GLY A 39 -0.94 24.47 -7.56
C GLY A 39 -2.23 23.75 -7.91
N VAL A 40 -2.44 23.47 -9.20
CA VAL A 40 -3.67 22.87 -9.72
C VAL A 40 -3.81 21.38 -9.37
N TYR A 41 -2.70 20.63 -9.29
CA TYR A 41 -2.76 19.19 -9.00
C TYR A 41 -3.31 18.87 -7.61
N TYR A 42 -3.07 19.73 -6.62
CA TYR A 42 -3.48 19.46 -5.24
C TYR A 42 -5.01 19.39 -5.06
N PRO A 43 -5.81 20.41 -5.45
CA PRO A 43 -7.27 20.32 -5.35
C PRO A 43 -7.85 19.22 -6.24
N LEU A 44 -7.23 18.91 -7.39
CA LEU A 44 -7.64 17.76 -8.21
C LEU A 44 -7.39 16.44 -7.47
N GLY A 45 -6.26 16.29 -6.79
CA GLY A 45 -5.96 15.13 -5.95
C GLY A 45 -6.95 14.96 -4.81
N VAL A 46 -7.37 16.06 -4.17
CA VAL A 46 -8.42 16.03 -3.12
C VAL A 46 -9.76 15.57 -3.69
N ALA A 47 -10.14 16.04 -4.88
CA ALA A 47 -11.36 15.57 -5.53
C ALA A 47 -11.28 14.06 -5.84
N LEU A 48 -10.15 13.59 -6.37
CA LEU A 48 -9.92 12.17 -6.63
C LEU A 48 -9.97 11.33 -5.35
N SER A 49 -9.33 11.77 -4.26
CA SER A 49 -9.33 11.02 -3.00
C SER A 49 -10.73 10.86 -2.42
N GLN A 50 -11.61 11.87 -2.60
CA GLN A 50 -13.02 11.78 -2.20
C GLN A 50 -13.81 10.80 -3.07
N ILE A 51 -13.55 10.79 -4.39
CA ILE A 51 -14.17 9.83 -5.31
C ILE A 51 -13.75 8.40 -4.94
N TYR A 52 -12.45 8.17 -4.77
CA TYR A 52 -11.91 6.85 -4.41
C TYR A 52 -12.38 6.38 -3.05
N GLY A 53 -12.42 7.26 -2.04
CA GLY A 53 -12.95 6.91 -0.71
C GLY A 53 -14.42 6.48 -0.73
N LYS A 54 -15.23 6.99 -1.68
CA LYS A 54 -16.62 6.57 -1.88
C LYS A 54 -16.73 5.29 -2.70
N ALA A 55 -15.94 5.17 -3.77
CA ALA A 55 -16.03 4.06 -4.72
C ALA A 55 -15.34 2.79 -4.21
N ILE A 56 -14.33 2.92 -3.34
CA ILE A 56 -13.51 1.82 -2.84
C ILE A 56 -13.43 1.90 -1.31
N PRO A 57 -14.49 1.47 -0.58
CA PRO A 57 -14.55 1.63 0.88
C PRO A 57 -13.44 0.91 1.66
N ALA A 58 -12.86 -0.14 1.07
CA ALA A 58 -11.73 -0.88 1.64
C ALA A 58 -10.37 -0.16 1.48
N ALA A 59 -10.32 0.89 0.65
CA ALA A 59 -9.11 1.65 0.41
C ALA A 59 -9.09 2.96 1.22
N LYS A 60 -7.95 3.26 1.82
CA LYS A 60 -7.66 4.57 2.41
C LYS A 60 -7.00 5.45 1.35
N ALA A 61 -7.77 6.38 0.79
CA ALA A 61 -7.26 7.37 -0.14
C ALA A 61 -6.64 8.58 0.60
N THR A 62 -5.46 9.02 0.16
CA THR A 62 -4.74 10.19 0.69
C THR A 62 -4.20 11.05 -0.45
N VAL A 63 -3.79 12.27 -0.13
CA VAL A 63 -3.17 13.21 -1.08
C VAL A 63 -1.82 13.64 -0.52
N GLN A 64 -0.79 13.64 -1.36
CA GLN A 64 0.56 14.06 -1.02
C GLN A 64 0.98 15.25 -1.89
N ALA A 65 1.38 16.34 -1.24
CA ALA A 65 2.04 17.46 -1.90
C ALA A 65 3.49 17.09 -2.23
N THR A 66 3.96 17.49 -3.42
CA THR A 66 5.29 17.16 -3.97
C THR A 66 5.82 18.36 -4.77
N LYS A 67 6.99 18.22 -5.38
CA LYS A 67 7.57 19.12 -6.39
C LYS A 67 7.05 18.86 -7.82
N ALA A 68 5.89 18.21 -7.95
CA ALA A 68 5.20 17.90 -9.21
C ALA A 68 5.85 16.77 -10.03
N SER A 69 5.80 16.86 -11.36
CA SER A 69 5.91 15.74 -12.31
C SER A 69 7.11 14.81 -12.10
N ALA A 70 8.34 15.33 -12.09
CA ALA A 70 9.55 14.50 -11.95
C ALA A 70 9.59 13.76 -10.61
N GLU A 71 9.27 14.45 -9.49
CA GLU A 71 9.20 13.80 -8.18
C GLU A 71 8.07 12.76 -8.13
N ASN A 72 6.90 13.05 -8.72
CA ASN A 72 5.79 12.09 -8.75
C ASN A 72 6.18 10.81 -9.48
N LEU A 73 6.82 10.92 -10.65
CA LEU A 73 7.26 9.76 -11.44
C LEU A 73 8.31 8.94 -10.69
N ASN A 74 9.27 9.58 -10.03
CA ASN A 74 10.27 8.91 -9.19
C ASN A 74 9.63 8.18 -8.00
N LEU A 75 8.65 8.82 -7.33
CA LEU A 75 7.91 8.20 -6.23
C LEU A 75 7.05 7.03 -6.70
N LEU A 76 6.39 7.14 -7.86
CA LEU A 76 5.64 6.04 -8.47
C LEU A 76 6.56 4.86 -8.79
N GLN A 77 7.71 5.11 -9.43
CA GLN A 77 8.70 4.08 -9.74
C GLN A 77 9.20 3.37 -8.46
N ALA A 78 9.38 4.12 -7.37
CA ALA A 78 9.78 3.59 -6.08
C ALA A 78 8.63 2.89 -5.29
N GLY A 79 7.42 2.82 -5.84
CA GLY A 79 6.25 2.26 -5.16
C GLY A 79 5.79 3.07 -3.94
N ARG A 80 6.08 4.39 -3.93
CA ARG A 80 5.75 5.33 -2.84
C ARG A 80 4.51 6.18 -3.15
N GLY A 81 3.68 5.72 -4.06
CA GLY A 81 2.36 6.23 -4.36
C GLY A 81 1.67 5.33 -5.38
N GLU A 82 0.36 5.43 -5.45
CA GLU A 82 -0.44 4.58 -6.34
C GLU A 82 -0.86 5.31 -7.62
N ILE A 83 -0.99 6.63 -7.55
CA ILE A 83 -1.34 7.48 -8.70
C ILE A 83 -0.58 8.81 -8.57
N GLY A 84 -0.07 9.34 -9.69
CA GLY A 84 0.61 10.64 -9.70
C GLY A 84 0.23 11.48 -10.89
N PHE A 85 0.09 12.79 -10.68
CA PHE A 85 -0.06 13.76 -11.76
C PHE A 85 1.29 14.01 -12.46
N THR A 86 1.25 14.27 -13.76
CA THR A 86 2.44 14.62 -14.53
C THR A 86 2.05 15.43 -15.75
N LEU A 87 3.01 16.19 -16.28
CA LEU A 87 2.95 16.71 -17.63
C LEU A 87 3.37 15.61 -18.63
N GLY A 88 2.93 15.74 -19.87
CA GLY A 88 3.15 14.73 -20.90
C GLY A 88 4.61 14.62 -21.36
N ASP A 89 5.34 15.73 -21.35
CA ASP A 89 6.78 15.80 -21.62
C ASP A 89 7.58 15.04 -20.56
N ALA A 90 7.40 15.37 -19.28
CA ALA A 90 8.06 14.70 -18.16
C ALA A 90 7.76 13.18 -18.14
N LEU A 91 6.52 12.78 -18.45
CA LEU A 91 6.16 11.36 -18.56
C LEU A 91 6.86 10.69 -19.75
N SER A 92 6.93 11.36 -20.90
CA SER A 92 7.63 10.88 -22.09
C SER A 92 9.11 10.64 -21.80
N ASP A 93 9.76 11.57 -21.09
CA ASP A 93 11.19 11.50 -20.81
C ASP A 93 11.50 10.41 -19.78
N ALA A 94 10.69 10.32 -18.71
CA ALA A 94 10.77 9.21 -17.74
C ALA A 94 10.53 7.84 -18.39
N TRP A 95 9.59 7.74 -19.34
CA TRP A 95 9.33 6.50 -20.08
C TRP A 95 10.53 6.06 -20.94
N LYS A 96 11.25 7.03 -21.52
CA LYS A 96 12.47 6.76 -22.29
C LYS A 96 13.69 6.48 -21.40
N GLY A 97 13.58 6.71 -20.10
CA GLY A 97 14.68 6.56 -19.15
C GLY A 97 15.71 7.69 -19.24
N ASP A 98 15.28 8.90 -19.57
CA ASP A 98 16.16 10.08 -19.54
C ASP A 98 16.50 10.44 -18.08
N GLU A 99 17.78 10.30 -17.72
CA GLU A 99 18.27 10.56 -16.35
C GLU A 99 18.43 12.06 -16.05
N GLU A 100 18.40 12.92 -17.08
CA GLU A 100 18.63 14.37 -16.94
C GLU A 100 17.33 15.20 -16.84
N ALA A 101 16.17 14.55 -16.96
CA ALA A 101 14.83 15.16 -16.95
C ALA A 101 14.28 15.52 -15.55
#